data_AF-A0A7S0UFY5-F1
#
_entry.id   AF-A0A7S0UFY5-F1
#
_cell.length_a   1.000
_cell.length_b   1.000
_cell.length_c   1.000
_cell.angle_alpha   90.00
_cell.angle_beta   90.00
_cell.angle_gamma   90.00
#
_symmetry.space_group_name_H-M   'P 1'
#
loop_
_entity.id
_entity.type
_entity.pdbx_description
1 polymer ?
#
loop_
_entity_poly.entity_id
_entity_poly.type
_entity_poly.pdbx_seq_one_letter_code
_entity_poly.pdbx_strand_id
1 'polypeptide(L)'
;GELPGGQNDFVTALETNLYRLPMAKHTPATTDFIVVKQGSQYFLREIGSLYVAGQTHALQKVPAPNSKPHTDFVNRQLLSFIYGRLSHGGSLRISEVQDEFGSTASEGMIRKVLKECADFSREGCEGAHWTLKNNFEMPKEVEDEKRTPEQACLFDRLKAGSKRLKHLGLARLHLLDGVANPVQDFQKDRHLEQSIKEGGR
;
A
#
# COMPACT_ATOMS: atom_id res chain seq x y z
N GLY A 1 16.15 -17.97 -7.40
CA GLY A 1 16.90 -19.10 -7.98
C GLY A 1 18.31 -19.04 -7.45
N GLU A 2 19.06 -20.12 -7.59
CA GLU A 2 20.49 -20.13 -7.29
C GLU A 2 21.25 -19.29 -8.33
N LEU A 3 22.31 -18.63 -7.89
CA LEU A 3 23.21 -17.95 -8.80
C LEU A 3 24.08 -19.00 -9.49
N PRO A 4 24.42 -18.83 -10.79
CA PRO A 4 25.34 -19.75 -11.45
C PRO A 4 26.70 -19.75 -10.73
N GLY A 5 27.32 -20.93 -10.59
CA GLY A 5 28.61 -21.09 -9.90
C GLY A 5 29.84 -20.72 -10.73
N GLY A 6 29.66 -20.16 -11.94
CA GLY A 6 30.76 -19.78 -12.83
C GLY A 6 31.52 -18.55 -12.32
N GLN A 7 32.85 -18.56 -12.47
CA GLN A 7 33.75 -17.53 -11.92
C GLN A 7 33.52 -16.11 -12.47
N ASN A 8 32.70 -15.95 -13.52
CA ASN A 8 32.31 -14.68 -14.15
C ASN A 8 30.78 -14.50 -14.29
N ASP A 9 29.97 -15.33 -13.65
CA ASP A 9 28.52 -15.21 -13.73
C ASP A 9 28.02 -14.25 -12.64
N PHE A 10 27.47 -13.11 -13.06
CA PHE A 10 26.86 -12.14 -12.17
C PHE A 10 25.42 -11.85 -12.60
N VAL A 11 24.54 -11.69 -11.61
CA VAL A 11 23.16 -11.25 -11.83
C VAL A 11 23.01 -9.87 -11.23
N THR A 12 22.68 -8.88 -12.05
CA THR A 12 22.29 -7.56 -11.56
C THR A 12 20.88 -7.67 -10.97
N ALA A 13 20.67 -7.09 -9.80
CA ALA A 13 19.36 -7.07 -9.14
C ALA A 13 19.07 -5.69 -8.56
N LEU A 14 17.78 -5.33 -8.54
CA LEU A 14 17.29 -4.20 -7.75
C LEU A 14 16.92 -4.73 -6.37
N GLU A 15 17.48 -4.12 -5.34
CA GLU A 15 17.16 -4.41 -3.94
C GLU A 15 16.52 -3.19 -3.29
N THR A 16 15.39 -3.43 -2.62
CA THR A 16 14.67 -2.43 -1.82
C THR A 16 14.16 -3.10 -0.55
N ASN A 17 13.67 -2.32 0.41
CA ASN A 17 12.99 -2.85 1.60
C ASN A 17 11.66 -3.56 1.27
N LEU A 18 11.07 -3.31 0.08
CA LEU A 18 9.78 -3.89 -0.33
C LEU A 18 9.94 -5.19 -1.11
N TYR A 19 10.94 -5.25 -1.99
CA TYR A 19 11.14 -6.35 -2.92
C TYR A 19 12.56 -6.42 -3.49
N ARG A 20 12.87 -7.58 -4.05
CA ARG A 20 14.06 -7.85 -4.87
C ARG A 20 13.63 -8.30 -6.26
N LEU A 21 14.34 -7.89 -7.31
CA LEU A 21 14.10 -8.41 -8.66
C LEU A 21 15.39 -8.45 -9.49
N PRO A 22 15.53 -9.40 -10.44
CA PRO A 22 16.65 -9.40 -11.36
C PRO A 22 16.48 -8.30 -12.43
N MET A 23 17.59 -7.74 -12.89
CA MET A 23 17.63 -6.72 -13.94
C MET A 23 18.58 -7.14 -15.05
N ALA A 24 18.15 -6.99 -16.30
CA ALA A 24 19.01 -7.14 -17.48
C ALA A 24 19.25 -5.77 -18.12
N LYS A 25 20.51 -5.43 -18.40
CA LYS A 25 20.86 -4.17 -19.07
C LYS A 25 20.63 -4.28 -20.58
N HIS A 26 20.04 -3.25 -21.17
CA HIS A 26 19.82 -3.14 -22.61
C HIS A 26 20.36 -1.82 -23.16
N THR A 27 20.65 -1.79 -24.46
CA THR A 27 21.02 -0.58 -25.18
C THR A 27 19.74 0.17 -25.59
N PRO A 28 19.54 1.43 -25.17
CA PRO A 28 18.40 2.22 -25.61
C PRO A 28 18.49 2.52 -27.11
N ALA A 29 17.35 2.66 -27.78
CA ALA A 29 17.32 3.07 -29.18
C ALA A 29 17.73 4.54 -29.31
N THR A 30 18.47 4.87 -30.37
CA THR A 30 18.94 6.24 -30.64
C THR A 30 17.82 7.20 -31.03
N THR A 31 16.63 6.66 -31.33
CA THR A 31 15.42 7.41 -31.65
C THR A 31 14.60 7.79 -30.42
N ASP A 32 14.91 7.24 -29.25
CA ASP A 32 14.07 7.33 -28.06
C ASP A 32 14.64 8.33 -27.05
N PHE A 33 13.78 9.23 -26.58
CA PHE A 33 14.15 10.30 -25.65
C PHE A 33 13.15 10.39 -24.49
N ILE A 34 13.61 10.90 -23.35
CA ILE A 34 12.77 11.21 -22.19
C ILE A 34 12.29 12.65 -22.31
N VAL A 35 10.98 12.82 -22.40
CA VAL A 35 10.32 14.14 -22.33
C VAL A 35 9.88 14.41 -20.90
N VAL A 36 10.38 15.49 -20.29
CA VAL A 36 10.00 15.92 -18.94
C VAL A 36 9.18 17.20 -19.05
N LYS A 37 7.96 17.20 -18.50
CA LYS A 37 7.10 18.39 -18.41
C LYS A 37 7.17 18.97 -17.00
N GLN A 38 7.52 20.25 -16.88
CA GLN A 38 7.51 21.00 -15.62
C GLN A 38 6.68 22.27 -15.80
N GLY A 39 5.45 22.26 -15.29
CA GLY A 39 4.50 23.35 -15.53
C GLY A 39 4.19 23.52 -17.03
N SER A 40 4.50 24.69 -17.57
CA SER A 40 4.38 25.01 -19.01
C SER A 40 5.61 24.66 -19.84
N GLN A 41 6.72 24.27 -19.21
CA GLN A 41 8.00 24.02 -19.89
C GLN A 41 8.18 22.52 -20.18
N TYR A 42 8.90 22.25 -21.28
CA TYR A 42 9.26 20.91 -21.73
C TYR A 42 10.78 20.81 -21.85
N PHE A 43 11.33 19.70 -21.35
CA PHE A 43 12.75 19.36 -21.41
C PHE A 43 12.92 18.01 -22.10
N LEU A 44 13.93 17.89 -22.93
CA LEU A 44 14.28 16.64 -23.63
C LEU A 44 15.61 16.11 -23.10
N ARG A 45 15.68 14.82 -22.80
CA ARG A 45 16.90 14.15 -22.32
C ARG A 45 17.11 12.82 -23.05
N GLU A 46 18.38 12.49 -23.32
CA GLU A 46 18.76 11.16 -23.81
C GLU A 46 18.60 10.11 -22.70
N ILE A 47 18.29 8.86 -23.10
CA ILE A 47 18.20 7.71 -22.20
C ILE A 47 19.62 7.21 -21.92
N GLY A 48 20.15 7.48 -20.72
CA GLY A 48 21.53 7.09 -20.38
C GLY A 48 21.73 5.59 -20.13
N SER A 49 20.77 4.90 -19.53
CA SER A 49 20.81 3.45 -19.32
C SER A 49 19.41 2.87 -19.24
N LEU A 50 19.21 1.72 -19.89
CA LEU A 50 17.94 1.01 -19.93
C LEU A 50 18.11 -0.36 -19.29
N TYR A 51 17.15 -0.74 -18.45
CA TYR A 51 17.11 -2.04 -17.81
C TYR A 51 15.72 -2.65 -17.92
N VAL A 52 15.68 -3.96 -18.16
CA VAL A 52 14.46 -4.76 -18.10
C VAL A 52 14.40 -5.40 -16.72
N ALA A 53 13.34 -5.09 -15.98
CA ALA A 53 13.05 -5.68 -14.67
C ALA A 53 12.33 -7.02 -14.85
N GLY A 54 12.83 -8.07 -14.20
CA GLY A 54 12.19 -9.37 -14.17
C GLY A 54 11.10 -9.48 -13.10
N GLN A 55 10.75 -10.72 -12.76
CA GLN A 55 9.72 -10.99 -11.75
C GLN A 55 10.15 -10.50 -10.36
N THR A 56 9.22 -9.80 -9.70
CA THR A 56 9.40 -9.27 -8.35
C THR A 56 9.28 -10.37 -7.29
N HIS A 57 10.30 -10.50 -6.45
CA HIS A 57 10.27 -11.27 -5.21
C HIS A 57 9.95 -10.33 -4.04
N ALA A 58 8.71 -10.39 -3.54
CA ALA A 58 8.26 -9.53 -2.46
C ALA A 58 8.92 -9.91 -1.12
N LEU A 59 9.47 -8.92 -0.42
CA LEU A 59 10.04 -9.06 0.92
C LEU A 59 9.04 -8.66 2.01
N GLN A 60 8.12 -7.74 1.68
CA GLN A 60 7.04 -7.33 2.58
C GLN A 60 5.68 -7.77 2.05
N LYS A 61 4.82 -8.25 2.97
CA LYS A 61 3.46 -8.70 2.65
C LYS A 61 2.54 -7.49 2.50
N VAL A 62 1.84 -7.43 1.37
CA VAL A 62 0.72 -6.50 1.19
C VAL A 62 -0.41 -6.91 2.15
N PRO A 63 -0.90 -6.02 3.03
CA PRO A 63 -2.00 -6.34 3.93
C PRO A 63 -3.27 -6.69 3.15
N ALA A 64 -4.11 -7.56 3.70
CA ALA A 64 -5.36 -7.93 3.06
C ALA A 64 -6.45 -6.87 3.32
N PRO A 65 -7.45 -6.73 2.42
CA PRO A 65 -8.60 -5.86 2.67
C PRO A 65 -9.27 -6.21 3.99
N ASN A 66 -9.66 -5.19 4.77
CA ASN A 66 -10.32 -5.32 6.08
C ASN A 66 -9.54 -6.13 7.15
N SER A 67 -8.29 -6.49 6.90
CA SER A 67 -7.44 -7.12 7.91
C SER A 67 -7.10 -6.14 9.03
N LYS A 68 -6.74 -6.66 10.22
CA LYS A 68 -6.31 -5.84 11.36
C LYS A 68 -5.21 -4.82 10.98
N PRO A 69 -4.13 -5.18 10.25
CA PRO A 69 -3.13 -4.21 9.80
C PRO A 69 -3.69 -3.08 8.92
N HIS A 70 -4.69 -3.38 8.08
CA HIS A 70 -5.36 -2.37 7.28
C HIS A 70 -6.21 -1.42 8.13
N THR A 71 -7.04 -1.97 9.01
CA THR A 71 -7.89 -1.17 9.90
C THR A 71 -7.05 -0.32 10.85
N ASP A 72 -5.99 -0.88 11.42
CA ASP A 72 -5.07 -0.17 12.32
C ASP A 72 -4.37 0.98 11.58
N PHE A 73 -3.94 0.77 10.34
CA PHE A 73 -3.36 1.84 9.51
C PHE A 73 -4.36 2.95 9.20
N VAL A 74 -5.59 2.61 8.78
CA VAL A 74 -6.64 3.60 8.51
C VAL A 74 -6.96 4.41 9.78
N ASN A 75 -7.04 3.76 10.94
CA ASN A 75 -7.27 4.42 12.22
C ASN A 75 -6.16 5.39 12.60
N ARG A 76 -4.89 4.99 12.44
CA ARG A 76 -3.76 5.90 12.68
C ARG A 76 -3.80 7.11 11.77
N GLN A 77 -4.12 6.91 10.49
CA GLN A 77 -4.26 8.00 9.53
C GLN A 77 -5.39 8.95 9.85
N LEU A 78 -6.54 8.41 10.25
CA LEU A 78 -7.70 9.17 10.65
C LEU A 78 -7.40 10.01 11.89
N LEU A 79 -6.75 9.43 12.91
CA LEU A 79 -6.37 10.12 14.13
C LEU A 79 -5.37 11.26 13.85
N SER A 80 -4.34 11.01 13.03
CA SER A 80 -3.37 12.03 12.62
C SER A 80 -4.04 13.21 11.88
N PHE A 81 -4.96 12.92 10.95
CA PHE A 81 -5.71 13.95 10.23
C PHE A 81 -6.61 14.76 11.17
N ILE A 82 -7.42 14.08 12.00
CA ILE A 82 -8.32 14.75 12.95
C ILE A 82 -7.51 15.64 13.90
N TYR A 83 -6.43 15.12 14.47
CA TYR A 83 -5.59 15.88 15.39
C TYR A 83 -4.98 17.09 14.69
N GLY A 84 -4.42 16.94 13.49
CA GLY A 84 -3.86 18.06 12.73
C GLY A 84 -4.89 19.14 12.35
N ARG A 85 -6.18 18.78 12.25
CA ARG A 85 -7.27 19.73 11.98
C ARG A 85 -7.79 20.42 13.23
N LEU A 86 -7.81 19.72 14.37
CA LEU A 86 -8.34 20.23 15.64
C LEU A 86 -7.28 20.91 16.50
N SER A 87 -6.00 20.61 16.27
CA SER A 87 -4.89 21.28 16.95
C SER A 87 -4.95 22.79 16.69
N HIS A 88 -4.44 23.57 17.64
CA HIS A 88 -4.47 25.03 17.61
C HIS A 88 -5.88 25.67 17.55
N GLY A 89 -6.89 24.98 18.10
CA GLY A 89 -8.25 25.52 18.26
C GLY A 89 -9.14 25.37 17.04
N GLY A 90 -8.81 24.44 16.13
CA GLY A 90 -9.65 24.11 15.00
C GLY A 90 -10.94 23.39 15.38
N SER A 91 -11.89 23.38 14.46
CA SER A 91 -13.11 22.57 14.55
C SER A 91 -13.25 21.68 13.31
N LEU A 92 -13.98 20.58 13.45
CA LEU A 92 -14.10 19.58 12.39
C LEU A 92 -15.52 19.02 12.32
N ARG A 93 -16.07 18.94 11.10
CA ARG A 93 -17.31 18.20 10.83
C ARG A 93 -17.00 16.79 10.31
N ILE A 94 -17.92 15.86 10.57
CA ILE A 94 -17.80 14.48 10.07
C ILE A 94 -17.79 14.46 8.53
N SER A 95 -18.54 15.34 7.87
CA SER A 95 -18.56 15.45 6.41
C SER A 95 -17.19 15.79 5.84
N GLU A 96 -16.43 16.69 6.46
CA GLU A 96 -15.07 17.05 6.01
C GLU A 96 -14.11 15.85 6.08
N VAL A 97 -14.29 14.99 7.08
CA VAL A 97 -13.52 13.74 7.19
C VAL A 97 -13.94 12.73 6.13
N GLN A 98 -15.25 12.63 5.83
CA GLN A 98 -15.77 11.75 4.78
C GLN A 98 -15.32 12.19 3.38
N ASP A 99 -15.21 13.49 3.13
CA ASP A 99 -14.71 14.03 1.87
C ASP A 99 -13.23 13.64 1.64
N GLU A 100 -12.41 13.70 2.69
CA GLU A 100 -10.99 13.34 2.60
C GLU A 100 -10.76 11.81 2.51
N PHE A 101 -11.44 11.02 3.33
CA PHE A 101 -11.20 9.58 3.43
C PHE A 101 -12.10 8.72 2.52
N GLY A 102 -13.15 9.33 1.94
CA GLY A 102 -14.12 8.67 1.07
C GLY A 102 -14.68 7.39 1.69
N SER A 103 -14.78 6.33 0.87
CA SER A 103 -15.25 5.02 1.33
C SER A 103 -14.26 4.24 2.21
N THR A 104 -13.10 4.80 2.54
CA THR A 104 -12.06 4.11 3.32
C THR A 104 -12.38 4.10 4.80
N ALA A 105 -12.98 5.19 5.31
CA ALA A 105 -13.41 5.32 6.70
C ALA A 105 -14.93 5.41 6.76
N SER A 106 -15.56 4.44 7.44
CA SER A 106 -17.00 4.50 7.68
C SER A 106 -17.34 5.57 8.72
N GLU A 107 -18.55 6.11 8.68
CA GLU A 107 -19.00 7.10 9.67
C GLU A 107 -18.88 6.58 11.11
N GLY A 108 -19.19 5.29 11.33
CA GLY A 108 -19.02 4.65 12.64
C GLY A 108 -17.56 4.64 13.11
N MET A 109 -16.61 4.43 12.19
CA MET A 109 -15.18 4.50 12.51
C MET A 109 -14.77 5.92 12.87
N ILE A 110 -15.21 6.90 12.08
CA ILE A 110 -14.94 8.34 12.32
C ILE A 110 -15.45 8.75 13.70
N ARG A 111 -16.70 8.40 14.02
CA ARG A 111 -17.30 8.68 15.33
C ARG A 111 -16.57 7.99 16.47
N LYS A 112 -16.05 6.78 16.26
CA LYS A 112 -15.28 6.07 17.28
C LYS A 112 -14.01 6.84 17.63
N VAL A 113 -13.22 7.23 16.62
CA VAL A 113 -11.98 7.99 16.82
C VAL A 113 -12.25 9.36 17.43
N LEU A 114 -13.26 10.09 16.93
CA LEU A 114 -13.63 11.40 17.47
C LEU A 114 -14.04 11.35 18.94
N LYS A 115 -14.77 10.31 19.36
CA LYS A 115 -15.12 10.14 20.80
C LYS A 115 -13.91 9.97 21.70
N GLU A 116 -12.81 9.43 21.18
CA GLU A 116 -11.58 9.23 21.94
C GLU A 116 -10.87 10.58 22.16
N CYS A 117 -10.75 11.43 21.12
CA CYS A 117 -9.92 12.64 21.15
C CYS A 117 -10.65 13.99 21.20
N ALA A 118 -11.95 14.05 20.92
CA ALA A 118 -12.69 15.29 20.71
C ALA A 118 -14.03 15.33 21.47
N ASP A 119 -14.49 16.54 21.77
CA ASP A 119 -15.80 16.85 22.34
C ASP A 119 -16.75 17.30 21.24
N PHE A 120 -18.02 16.92 21.38
CA PHE A 120 -19.06 17.22 20.42
C PHE A 120 -19.88 18.43 20.86
N SER A 121 -19.96 19.45 19.99
CA SER A 121 -20.80 20.64 20.21
C SER A 121 -21.86 20.76 19.12
N ARG A 122 -23.07 21.13 19.55
CA ARG A 122 -24.17 21.56 18.66
C ARG A 122 -24.31 23.08 18.60
N GLU A 123 -23.48 23.81 19.34
CA GLU A 123 -23.59 25.25 19.51
C GLU A 123 -22.79 25.97 18.41
N GLY A 124 -23.46 26.50 17.39
CA GLY A 124 -22.81 27.33 16.36
C GLY A 124 -23.66 27.52 15.10
N CYS A 125 -23.44 28.63 14.40
CA CYS A 125 -24.12 28.93 13.13
C CYS A 125 -23.84 27.89 12.02
N GLU A 126 -22.71 27.19 12.11
CA GLU A 126 -22.22 26.18 11.15
C GLU A 126 -22.72 24.75 11.43
N GLY A 127 -23.54 24.57 12.48
CA GLY A 127 -24.10 23.27 12.89
C GLY A 127 -23.18 22.43 13.79
N ALA A 128 -23.43 21.12 13.79
CA ALA A 128 -22.79 20.17 14.70
C ALA A 128 -21.31 19.95 14.35
N HIS A 129 -20.41 20.23 15.28
CA HIS A 129 -18.96 20.17 15.06
C HIS A 129 -18.22 19.54 16.27
N TRP A 130 -16.97 19.16 16.04
CA TRP A 130 -16.09 18.57 17.04
C TRP A 130 -14.91 19.50 17.31
N THR A 131 -14.50 19.58 18.58
CA THR A 131 -13.32 20.33 19.04
C THR A 131 -12.43 19.42 19.87
N LEU A 132 -11.12 19.68 19.89
CA LEU A 132 -10.20 18.86 20.68
C LEU A 132 -10.56 18.95 22.18
N LYS A 133 -10.46 17.83 22.91
CA LYS A 133 -10.61 17.86 24.38
C LYS A 133 -9.47 18.68 24.99
N ASN A 134 -9.78 19.47 26.02
CA ASN A 134 -8.83 20.41 26.66
C ASN A 134 -7.54 19.76 27.22
N ASN A 135 -7.49 18.43 27.39
CA ASN A 135 -6.33 17.68 27.89
C ASN A 135 -6.00 16.45 27.03
N PHE A 136 -6.37 16.44 25.74
CA PHE A 136 -5.99 15.34 24.87
C PHE A 136 -4.54 15.47 24.42
N GLU A 137 -3.69 14.56 24.89
CA GLU A 137 -2.36 14.34 24.34
C GLU A 137 -2.44 13.30 23.23
N MET A 138 -1.81 13.60 22.09
CA MET A 138 -1.75 12.64 21.00
C MET A 138 -0.95 11.42 21.46
N PRO A 139 -1.42 10.18 21.20
CA PRO A 139 -0.62 8.99 21.45
C PRO A 139 0.73 9.12 20.74
N LYS A 140 1.83 8.86 21.46
CA LYS A 140 3.19 8.99 20.92
C LYS A 140 3.39 8.15 19.66
N GLU A 141 2.72 7.01 19.57
CA GLU A 141 2.75 6.14 18.39
C GLU A 141 2.18 6.82 17.13
N VAL A 142 1.35 7.85 17.28
CA VAL A 142 0.81 8.63 16.15
C VAL A 142 1.62 9.90 15.92
N GLU A 143 2.25 10.45 16.97
CA GLU A 143 3.13 11.62 16.90
C GLU A 143 4.50 11.30 16.29
N ASP A 144 5.09 10.18 16.70
CA ASP A 144 6.45 9.76 16.33
C ASP A 144 6.48 8.93 15.03
N GLU A 145 5.39 8.25 14.67
CA GLU A 145 5.34 7.40 13.48
C GLU A 145 5.17 8.24 12.21
N LYS A 146 6.28 8.81 11.75
CA LYS A 146 6.43 9.23 10.35
C LYS A 146 6.23 7.98 9.48
N ARG A 147 5.07 7.90 8.82
CA ARG A 147 4.75 6.85 7.84
C ARG A 147 5.97 6.57 6.97
N THR A 148 6.46 5.33 6.98
CA THR A 148 7.56 4.98 6.10
C THR A 148 7.07 4.95 4.65
N PRO A 149 7.91 5.30 3.67
CA PRO A 149 7.52 5.20 2.26
C PRO A 149 7.11 3.76 1.88
N GLU A 150 7.64 2.74 2.54
CA GLU A 150 7.27 1.34 2.35
C GLU A 150 5.82 1.08 2.77
N GLN A 151 5.42 1.52 3.97
CA GLN A 151 4.04 1.40 4.43
C GLN A 151 3.09 2.07 3.43
N ALA A 152 3.40 3.29 2.98
CA ALA A 152 2.59 4.00 1.98
C ALA A 152 2.40 3.16 0.70
N CYS A 153 3.50 2.64 0.14
CA CYS A 153 3.48 1.80 -1.05
C CYS A 153 2.62 0.53 -0.87
N LEU A 154 2.72 -0.13 0.29
CA LEU A 154 1.94 -1.35 0.58
C LEU A 154 0.43 -1.06 0.62
N PHE A 155 0.02 0.03 1.26
CA PHE A 155 -1.39 0.42 1.34
C PHE A 155 -1.95 0.90 0.00
N ASP A 156 -1.16 1.61 -0.79
CA ASP A 156 -1.55 1.98 -2.16
C ASP A 156 -1.69 0.75 -3.05
N ARG A 157 -0.80 -0.25 -2.89
CA ARG A 157 -0.93 -1.53 -3.60
C ARG A 157 -2.20 -2.28 -3.21
N LEU A 158 -2.56 -2.29 -1.93
CA LEU A 158 -3.83 -2.86 -1.45
C LEU A 158 -5.04 -2.15 -2.10
N LYS A 159 -5.06 -0.81 -2.11
CA LYS A 159 -6.14 -0.01 -2.71
C LYS A 159 -6.27 -0.27 -4.21
N ALA A 160 -5.15 -0.24 -4.93
CA ALA A 160 -5.11 -0.50 -6.38
C ALA A 160 -5.58 -1.92 -6.72
N GLY A 161 -5.13 -2.93 -5.96
CA GLY A 161 -5.57 -4.32 -6.11
C GLY A 161 -7.07 -4.48 -5.88
N SER A 162 -7.59 -3.89 -4.80
CA SER A 162 -9.01 -3.93 -4.47
C SER A 162 -9.87 -3.26 -5.54
N LYS A 163 -9.44 -2.11 -6.09
CA LYS A 163 -10.13 -1.42 -7.18
C LYS A 163 -10.15 -2.26 -8.45
N ARG A 164 -9.02 -2.89 -8.81
CA ARG A 164 -8.94 -3.79 -9.98
C ARG A 164 -9.88 -4.97 -9.84
N LEU A 165 -9.96 -5.61 -8.67
CA LEU A 165 -10.87 -6.71 -8.43
C LEU A 165 -12.34 -6.28 -8.55
N LYS A 166 -12.71 -5.12 -7.99
CA LYS A 166 -14.05 -4.56 -8.15
C LYS A 166 -14.41 -4.31 -9.62
N HIS A 167 -13.48 -3.76 -10.41
CA HIS A 167 -13.70 -3.55 -11.85
C HIS A 167 -13.90 -4.87 -12.62
N LEU A 168 -13.35 -5.97 -12.12
CA LEU A 168 -13.56 -7.32 -12.69
C LEU A 168 -14.85 -8.00 -12.16
N GLY A 169 -15.68 -7.29 -11.38
CA GLY A 169 -16.90 -7.84 -10.77
C GLY A 169 -16.66 -8.68 -9.51
N LEU A 170 -15.42 -8.79 -9.05
CA LEU A 170 -15.04 -9.55 -7.84
C LEU A 170 -15.17 -8.65 -6.60
N ALA A 171 -16.41 -8.36 -6.21
CA ALA A 171 -16.72 -7.43 -5.11
C ALA A 171 -16.45 -8.02 -3.71
N ARG A 172 -16.48 -9.35 -3.58
CA ARG A 172 -16.13 -10.08 -2.34
C ARG A 172 -15.16 -11.20 -2.69
N LEU A 173 -13.94 -11.11 -2.18
CA LEU A 173 -13.01 -12.24 -2.18
C LEU A 173 -13.52 -13.27 -1.15
N HIS A 174 -14.30 -14.26 -1.60
CA HIS A 174 -14.73 -15.41 -0.79
C HIS A 174 -13.59 -16.40 -0.50
N LEU A 175 -12.33 -15.98 -0.59
CA LEU A 175 -11.20 -16.83 -0.92
C LEU A 175 -10.02 -16.68 0.07
N LEU A 176 -10.27 -16.29 1.32
CA LEU A 176 -9.23 -16.39 2.33
C LEU A 176 -8.96 -17.84 2.76
N ASP A 177 -9.94 -18.74 2.63
CA ASP A 177 -9.74 -20.18 2.89
C ASP A 177 -9.45 -20.98 1.61
N GLY A 178 -9.86 -20.49 0.43
CA GLY A 178 -9.80 -21.26 -0.82
C GLY A 178 -8.62 -20.98 -1.74
N VAL A 179 -7.67 -20.08 -1.41
CA VAL A 179 -6.41 -19.92 -2.17
C VAL A 179 -5.28 -20.79 -1.59
N ALA A 180 -5.38 -21.20 -0.32
CA ALA A 180 -4.49 -22.19 0.25
C ALA A 180 -4.60 -23.52 -0.50
N ASN A 181 -5.81 -23.92 -0.91
CA ASN A 181 -6.05 -25.17 -1.62
C ASN A 181 -5.36 -25.22 -3.00
N PRO A 182 -5.53 -24.26 -3.93
CA PRO A 182 -4.81 -24.24 -5.20
C PRO A 182 -3.29 -24.23 -5.02
N VAL A 183 -2.74 -23.47 -4.08
CA VAL A 183 -1.28 -23.42 -3.87
C VAL A 183 -0.76 -24.76 -3.32
N GLN A 184 -1.50 -25.40 -2.42
CA GLN A 184 -1.18 -26.75 -1.93
C GLN A 184 -1.36 -27.81 -3.03
N ASP A 185 -2.37 -27.68 -3.88
CA ASP A 185 -2.62 -28.58 -5.00
C ASP A 185 -1.52 -28.44 -6.06
N PHE A 186 -1.08 -27.22 -6.40
CA PHE A 186 0.09 -26.98 -7.27
C PHE A 186 1.40 -27.51 -6.66
N GLN A 187 1.53 -27.51 -5.34
CA GLN A 187 2.69 -28.10 -4.66
C GLN A 187 2.63 -29.64 -4.67
N LYS A 188 1.45 -30.23 -4.45
CA LYS A 188 1.22 -31.68 -4.56
C LYS A 188 1.45 -32.19 -5.98
N ASP A 189 0.96 -31.48 -6.99
CA ASP A 189 1.14 -31.85 -8.39
C ASP A 189 2.63 -31.86 -8.78
N ARG A 190 3.41 -30.86 -8.32
CA ARG A 190 4.87 -30.86 -8.53
C ARG A 190 5.59 -32.01 -7.82
N HIS A 191 5.16 -32.38 -6.61
CA HIS A 191 5.72 -33.53 -5.91
C HIS A 191 5.35 -34.85 -6.61
N LEU A 192 4.13 -34.98 -7.14
CA LEU A 192 3.70 -36.14 -7.91
C LEU A 192 4.51 -36.29 -9.20
N GLU A 193 4.74 -35.20 -9.93
CA GLU A 193 5.59 -35.19 -11.14
C GLU A 193 7.04 -35.59 -10.84
N GLN A 194 7.58 -35.19 -9.68
CA GLN A 194 8.92 -35.61 -9.24
C GLN A 194 8.96 -37.10 -8.90
N SER A 195 7.98 -37.62 -8.15
CA SER A 195 7.90 -39.04 -7.81
C SER A 195 7.69 -39.96 -9.03
N ILE A 196 6.93 -39.52 -10.04
CA ILE A 196 6.78 -40.25 -11.31
C ILE A 196 8.10 -40.33 -12.09
N LYS A 197 8.91 -39.27 -12.05
CA LYS A 197 10.25 -39.26 -12.68
C LYS A 197 11.27 -40.14 -11.94
N GLU A 198 11.14 -40.28 -10.63
CA GLU A 198 12.07 -41.06 -9.80
C GLU A 198 11.70 -42.56 -9.72
N GLY A 199 10.41 -42.90 -9.80
CA GLY A 199 9.90 -44.28 -9.77
C GLY A 199 9.88 -45.00 -11.13
N GLY A 200 10.28 -44.32 -12.22
CA GLY A 200 10.32 -44.86 -13.58
C GLY A 200 11.68 -45.42 -14.02
N ARG A 201 12.45 -46.01 -13.09
CA ARG A 201 13.67 -46.79 -13.38
C ARG A 201 13.52 -48.23 -12.92
#